data_AF-A0A653F208-F1
#
_entry.id   AF-A0A653F208-F1
#
_cell.length_a   1.000
_cell.length_b   1.000
_cell.length_c   1.000
_cell.angle_alpha   90.00
_cell.angle_beta   90.00
_cell.angle_gamma   90.00
#
_symmetry.space_group_name_H-M   'P 1'
#
loop_
_entity.id
_entity.type
_entity.pdbx_description
1 polymer ?
#
loop_
_entity_poly.entity_id
_entity_poly.type
_entity_poly.pdbx_seq_one_letter_code
_entity_poly.pdbx_strand_id
1 'polypeptide(L)'
;MVTLVDMLERWAAANKDAARVVVVFERPPSTTIGSSVIEVAHAPKAAANSADDEIVRLVQTDDRPHEICVVTSDKALADRVRSLGASVYRAEGFRDLIDPRRAKPAQRPGQRGPA
;
A
#
# COMPACT_ATOMS: atom_id res chain seq x y z
N MET A 1 8.81 1.99 12.39
CA MET A 1 7.68 2.78 11.82
C MET A 1 8.20 3.84 10.86
N VAL A 2 9.10 4.72 11.29
CA VAL A 2 9.82 5.71 10.44
C VAL A 2 10.39 5.07 9.16
N THR A 3 11.10 3.94 9.30
CA THR A 3 11.72 3.24 8.17
C THR A 3 10.74 2.75 7.08
N LEU A 4 9.52 2.36 7.45
CA LEU A 4 8.53 1.88 6.47
C LEU A 4 7.96 3.05 5.66
N VAL A 5 7.70 4.16 6.32
CA VAL A 5 7.19 5.37 5.66
C VAL A 5 8.26 5.93 4.74
N ASP A 6 9.52 6.02 5.18
CA ASP A 6 10.62 6.50 4.32
C ASP A 6 10.78 5.64 3.06
N MET A 7 10.61 4.32 3.18
CA MET A 7 10.63 3.39 2.04
C MET A 7 9.45 3.63 1.09
N LEU A 8 8.25 3.77 1.65
CA LEU A 8 7.04 4.09 0.90
C LEU A 8 7.17 5.44 0.18
N GLU A 9 7.76 6.44 0.82
CA GLU A 9 7.86 7.80 0.28
C GLU A 9 8.79 7.82 -0.92
N ARG A 10 9.93 7.13 -0.81
CA ARG A 10 10.87 6.96 -1.93
C ARG A 10 10.25 6.19 -3.09
N TRP A 11 9.50 5.12 -2.79
CA TRP A 11 8.82 4.35 -3.81
C TRP A 11 7.73 5.17 -4.51
N ALA A 12 6.91 5.90 -3.76
CA ALA A 12 5.85 6.76 -4.30
C ALA A 12 6.43 7.90 -5.15
N ALA A 13 7.51 8.54 -4.69
CA ALA A 13 8.20 9.58 -5.46
C ALA A 13 8.80 9.06 -6.78
N ALA A 14 9.23 7.79 -6.82
CA ALA A 14 9.75 7.15 -8.03
C ALA A 14 8.66 6.66 -8.99
N ASN A 15 7.47 6.32 -8.48
CA ASN A 15 6.33 5.84 -9.27
C ASN A 15 5.36 6.98 -9.53
N LYS A 16 5.58 7.73 -10.63
CA LYS A 16 4.72 8.87 -11.02
C LYS A 16 3.26 8.49 -11.30
N ASP A 17 2.99 7.21 -11.54
CA ASP A 17 1.64 6.66 -11.75
C ASP A 17 0.92 6.29 -10.44
N ALA A 18 1.62 6.26 -9.30
CA ALA A 18 1.01 6.03 -8.00
C ALA A 18 0.34 7.33 -7.52
N ALA A 19 -0.87 7.60 -8.01
CA ALA A 19 -1.58 8.87 -7.82
C ALA A 19 -1.82 9.26 -6.35
N ARG A 20 -1.95 8.27 -5.43
CA ARG A 20 -2.11 8.50 -3.99
C ARG A 20 -1.80 7.21 -3.20
N VAL A 21 -1.01 7.31 -2.13
CA VAL A 21 -0.76 6.19 -1.20
C VAL A 21 -1.36 6.54 0.16
N VAL A 22 -2.26 5.69 0.67
CA VAL A 22 -2.86 5.83 2.00
C VAL A 22 -2.40 4.68 2.88
N VAL A 23 -1.80 5.00 4.03
CA VAL A 23 -1.40 4.04 5.06
C VAL A 23 -2.39 4.14 6.22
N VAL A 24 -3.08 3.03 6.52
CA VAL A 24 -4.08 2.97 7.59
C VAL A 24 -3.50 2.24 8.80
N PHE A 25 -3.51 2.89 9.97
CA PHE A 25 -3.11 2.30 11.24
C PHE A 25 -4.30 2.00 12.15
N GLU A 26 -4.19 0.96 12.99
CA GLU A 26 -5.21 0.64 14.01
C GLU A 26 -5.31 1.71 15.10
N ARG A 27 -4.21 2.45 15.31
CA ARG A 27 -4.10 3.53 16.29
C ARG A 27 -3.39 4.71 15.66
N PRO A 28 -3.63 5.94 16.13
CA PRO A 28 -2.86 7.09 15.70
C PRO A 28 -1.36 6.79 15.89
N PRO A 29 -0.53 6.98 14.86
CA PRO A 29 0.91 6.82 15.02
C PRO A 29 1.41 7.84 16.05
N SER A 30 2.34 7.42 16.91
CA SER A 30 2.92 8.27 17.96
C SER A 30 3.71 9.47 17.42
N THR A 31 3.97 9.51 16.12
CA THR A 31 4.64 10.58 15.42
C THR A 31 3.79 10.95 14.22
N THR A 32 3.46 12.23 14.08
CA THR A 32 2.82 12.75 12.88
C THR A 32 3.78 12.59 11.72
N ILE A 33 3.42 11.69 10.81
CA ILE A 33 4.18 11.45 9.59
C ILE A 33 3.63 12.44 8.56
N GLY A 34 4.32 13.57 8.39
CA GLY A 34 4.03 14.51 7.32
C GLY A 34 4.77 14.10 6.05
N SER A 35 4.07 13.51 5.08
CA SER A 35 4.61 13.25 3.75
C SER A 35 3.73 13.94 2.72
N SER A 36 4.35 14.53 1.69
CA SER A 36 3.62 15.19 0.60
C SER A 36 2.95 14.21 -0.36
N VAL A 37 3.30 12.92 -0.28
CA VAL A 37 2.87 11.85 -1.19
C VAL A 37 2.13 10.72 -0.47
N ILE A 38 2.30 10.59 0.85
CA ILE A 38 1.64 9.55 1.65
C ILE A 38 0.69 10.21 2.63
N GLU A 39 -0.57 9.80 2.55
CA GLU A 39 -1.56 10.12 3.55
C GLU A 39 -1.59 9.03 4.62
N VAL A 40 -1.62 9.45 5.87
CA VAL A 40 -1.73 8.53 7.00
C VAL A 40 -3.11 8.68 7.63
N ALA A 41 -3.90 7.62 7.52
CA ALA A 41 -5.21 7.50 8.16
C ALA A 41 -5.13 6.55 9.35
N HIS A 42 -6.11 6.65 10.24
CA HIS A 42 -6.23 5.73 11.36
C HIS A 42 -7.69 5.43 11.65
N ALA A 43 -7.93 4.25 12.24
CA ALA A 43 -9.27 3.89 12.68
C ALA A 43 -9.80 4.92 13.72
N PRO A 44 -11.11 5.21 13.73
CA PRO A 44 -11.70 6.14 14.68
C PRO A 44 -11.70 5.60 16.12
N LYS A 45 -11.66 4.27 16.28
CA LYS A 45 -11.52 3.58 17.57
C LYS A 45 -10.50 2.47 17.46
N ALA A 46 -9.51 2.50 18.34
CA ALA A 46 -8.51 1.45 18.45
C ALA A 46 -9.13 0.14 18.95
N ALA A 47 -9.26 -0.84 18.05
CA ALA A 47 -9.67 -2.20 18.35
C ALA A 47 -8.87 -3.19 17.50
N ALA A 48 -8.91 -4.48 17.83
CA ALA A 48 -8.35 -5.50 16.95
C ALA A 48 -9.03 -5.43 15.58
N ASN A 49 -8.24 -5.48 14.50
CA ASN A 49 -8.70 -5.38 13.10
C ASN A 49 -9.32 -4.02 12.73
N SER A 50 -9.16 -3.00 13.59
CA SER A 50 -9.75 -1.68 13.33
C SER A 50 -9.17 -1.00 12.08
N ALA A 51 -7.90 -1.27 11.75
CA ALA A 51 -7.32 -0.83 10.48
C ALA A 51 -8.01 -1.47 9.28
N ASP A 52 -8.28 -2.77 9.35
CA ASP A 52 -8.94 -3.52 8.27
C ASP A 52 -10.36 -3.01 8.05
N ASP A 53 -11.10 -2.75 9.12
CA ASP A 53 -12.44 -2.18 9.04
C ASP A 53 -12.43 -0.76 8.47
N GLU A 54 -11.43 0.04 8.83
CA GLU A 54 -11.25 1.37 8.25
C GLU A 54 -10.88 1.32 6.77
N ILE A 55 -10.01 0.39 6.35
CA ILE A 55 -9.71 0.15 4.93
C ILE A 55 -10.98 -0.21 4.16
N VAL A 56 -11.79 -1.13 4.70
CA VAL A 56 -13.05 -1.55 4.09
C VAL A 56 -14.01 -0.36 3.99
N ARG A 57 -14.10 0.46 5.04
CA ARG A 57 -14.91 1.68 5.04
C ARG A 57 -14.47 2.64 3.94
N LEU A 58 -13.17 2.91 3.82
CA LEU A 58 -12.61 3.80 2.81
C LEU A 58 -12.94 3.31 1.39
N VAL A 59 -12.70 2.03 1.11
CA VAL A 59 -13.02 1.41 -0.19
C VAL A 59 -14.52 1.50 -0.49
N GLN A 60 -15.37 1.23 0.50
CA GLN A 60 -16.82 1.22 0.33
C GLN A 60 -17.39 2.62 0.05
N THR A 61 -16.78 3.66 0.60
CA THR A 61 -17.24 5.05 0.44
C THR A 61 -16.66 5.77 -0.77
N ASP A 62 -15.70 5.15 -1.47
CA ASP A 62 -15.11 5.72 -2.67
C ASP A 62 -16.02 5.52 -3.88
N ASP A 63 -16.13 6.51 -4.75
CA ASP A 63 -16.95 6.43 -5.96
C ASP A 63 -16.37 5.47 -7.01
N ARG A 64 -15.08 5.12 -6.90
CA ARG A 64 -14.35 4.28 -7.85
C ARG A 64 -13.51 3.22 -7.14
N PRO A 65 -14.13 2.27 -6.43
CA PRO A 65 -13.41 1.24 -5.69
C PRO A 65 -12.50 0.38 -6.57
N HIS A 66 -12.81 0.25 -7.87
CA HIS A 66 -12.01 -0.48 -8.86
C HIS A 66 -10.67 0.17 -9.20
N GLU A 67 -10.50 1.47 -8.95
CA GLU A 67 -9.22 2.18 -9.06
C GLU A 67 -8.36 1.99 -7.81
N ILE A 68 -8.91 1.42 -6.73
CA ILE A 68 -8.20 1.19 -5.46
C ILE A 68 -7.48 -0.15 -5.47
N CYS A 69 -6.21 -0.13 -5.08
CA CYS A 69 -5.42 -1.32 -4.81
C CYS A 69 -5.06 -1.40 -3.32
N VAL A 70 -5.58 -2.41 -2.62
CA VAL A 70 -5.28 -2.66 -1.21
C VAL A 70 -4.09 -3.60 -1.09
N VAL A 71 -3.07 -3.18 -0.34
CA VAL A 71 -1.91 -4.01 -0.03
C VAL A 71 -2.11 -4.71 1.32
N THR A 72 -2.30 -6.04 1.31
CA THR A 72 -2.46 -6.81 2.55
C THR A 72 -1.92 -8.24 2.43
N SER A 73 -1.51 -8.82 3.55
CA SER A 73 -1.25 -10.26 3.69
C SER A 73 -2.48 -11.03 4.16
N ASP A 74 -3.43 -10.36 4.80
CA ASP A 74 -4.63 -10.95 5.38
C ASP A 74 -5.61 -11.37 4.28
N LYS A 75 -6.07 -12.62 4.36
CA LYS A 75 -6.99 -13.18 3.35
C LYS A 75 -8.43 -12.70 3.56
N ALA A 76 -8.88 -12.53 4.79
CA ALA A 76 -10.22 -12.06 5.09
C ALA A 76 -10.40 -10.62 4.62
N LEU A 77 -9.43 -9.74 4.88
CA LEU A 77 -9.45 -8.37 4.35
C LEU A 77 -9.42 -8.38 2.81
N ALA A 78 -8.54 -9.19 2.21
CA ALA A 78 -8.44 -9.30 0.75
C ALA A 78 -9.78 -9.69 0.09
N ASP A 79 -10.47 -10.67 0.67
CA ASP A 79 -11.74 -11.14 0.14
C ASP A 79 -12.85 -10.07 0.32
N ARG A 80 -12.86 -9.34 1.44
CA ARG A 80 -13.79 -8.22 1.70
C ARG A 80 -13.62 -7.05 0.72
N VAL A 81 -12.40 -6.62 0.45
CA VAL A 81 -12.19 -5.46 -0.44
C VAL A 81 -12.40 -5.84 -1.91
N ARG A 82 -12.12 -7.09 -2.29
CA ARG A 82 -12.43 -7.61 -3.63
C ARG A 82 -13.93 -7.66 -3.90
N SER A 83 -14.74 -8.02 -2.91
CA SER A 83 -16.21 -8.01 -3.09
C SER A 83 -16.77 -6.60 -3.28
N LEU A 84 -16.04 -5.57 -2.82
CA LEU A 84 -16.36 -4.15 -3.07
C LEU A 84 -15.81 -3.65 -4.41
N GLY A 85 -15.11 -4.48 -5.17
CA GLY A 85 -14.57 -4.14 -6.49
C GLY A 85 -13.11 -3.68 -6.48
N ALA A 86 -12.45 -3.59 -5.33
CA ALA A 86 -11.05 -3.22 -5.25
C ALA A 86 -10.10 -4.34 -5.67
N SER A 87 -8.94 -3.94 -6.18
CA SER A 87 -7.83 -4.84 -6.45
C SER A 87 -7.03 -5.10 -5.18
N VAL A 88 -6.36 -6.26 -5.10
CA VAL A 88 -5.51 -6.62 -3.96
C VAL A 88 -4.12 -6.99 -4.43
N TYR A 89 -3.13 -6.42 -3.76
CA TYR A 89 -1.72 -6.76 -3.94
C TYR A 89 -1.16 -7.36 -2.64
N ARG A 90 -0.33 -8.41 -2.75
CA ARG A 90 0.17 -9.12 -1.58
C ARG A 90 1.25 -8.29 -0.88
N ALA A 91 1.13 -8.13 0.43
CA ALA A 91 2.09 -7.34 1.22
C ALA A 91 3.54 -7.86 1.12
N GLU A 92 3.73 -9.17 0.94
CA GLU A 92 5.06 -9.74 0.72
C GLU A 92 5.70 -9.24 -0.57
N GLY A 93 5.01 -9.37 -1.70
CA GLY A 93 5.49 -8.85 -2.98
C GLY A 93 5.64 -7.34 -2.98
N PHE A 94 4.87 -6.63 -2.17
CA PHE A 94 5.01 -5.18 -2.02
C PHE A 94 6.26 -4.80 -1.25
N ARG A 95 6.59 -5.54 -0.18
CA ARG A 95 7.84 -5.35 0.56
C ARG A 95 9.07 -5.50 -0.33
N ASP A 96 9.02 -6.42 -1.30
CA ASP A 96 10.11 -6.58 -2.27
C ASP A 96 10.22 -5.40 -3.24
N LEU A 97 9.12 -4.67 -3.50
CA LEU A 97 9.13 -3.47 -4.34
C LEU A 97 9.66 -2.22 -3.61
N ILE A 98 9.37 -2.09 -2.31
CA ILE A 98 9.70 -0.88 -1.54
C ILE A 98 11.00 -1.00 -0.73
N ASP A 99 11.46 -2.22 -0.42
CA ASP A 99 12.75 -2.43 0.26
C ASP A 99 13.87 -2.59 -0.77
N PRO A 100 14.77 -1.60 -0.94
CA PRO A 100 15.86 -1.68 -1.92
C PRO A 100 16.85 -2.81 -1.65
N ARG A 101 16.84 -3.41 -0.45
CA ARG A 101 17.66 -4.60 -0.12
C ARG A 101 17.01 -5.91 -0.60
N ARG A 102 15.71 -5.88 -0.91
CA ARG A 102 14.92 -7.02 -1.41
C ARG A 102 14.49 -6.84 -2.87
N ALA A 103 14.56 -5.62 -3.39
CA ALA A 103 14.36 -5.32 -4.80
C ALA A 103 15.25 -6.25 -5.64
N LYS A 104 14.62 -7.22 -6.31
CA LYS A 104 15.33 -8.05 -7.30
C LYS A 104 15.95 -7.10 -8.32
N PRO A 105 17.23 -7.30 -8.74
CA PRO A 105 17.78 -6.51 -9.82
C PRO A 105 16.84 -6.65 -11.01
N ALA A 106 16.32 -5.50 -11.47
CA ALA A 106 15.40 -5.45 -12.59
C ALA A 106 16.00 -6.31 -13.72
N GLN A 107 15.32 -7.41 -14.06
CA GLN A 107 15.70 -8.19 -15.23
C GLN A 107 15.58 -7.26 -16.42
N ARG A 108 16.73 -6.78 -16.91
CA ARG A 108 16.83 -5.94 -18.09
C ARG A 108 16.15 -6.69 -19.24
N PRO A 109 15.13 -6.13 -19.90
CA PRO A 109 14.58 -6.76 -21.08
C PRO A 109 15.64 -6.75 -22.18
N GLY A 110 16.17 -7.93 -22.49
CA GLY A 110 16.82 -8.29 -23.74
C GLY A 110 18.03 -7.47 -24.18
N GLN A 111 19.23 -7.82 -23.71
CA GLN A 111 20.39 -7.79 -24.61
C GLN A 111 20.37 -9.08 -25.44
N ARG A 112 19.68 -9.07 -26.58
CA ARG A 112 20.01 -9.97 -27.69
C ARG A 112 21.29 -9.41 -28.31
N GLY A 113 22.40 -10.12 -28.11
CA GLY A 113 23.64 -9.86 -28.87
C GLY A 113 23.42 -10.19 -30.35
N PRO A 114 24.10 -9.49 -31.28
CA PRO A 114 24.07 -9.87 -32.68
C PRO A 114 24.91 -11.14 -32.87
N ALA A 115 24.35 -12.08 -33.63
CA ALA A 115 25.09 -13.17 -34.28
C ALA A 115 25.63 -12.69 -35.62
#